data_AF-A0A7S0M7B6-F1
#
_entry.id   AF-A0A7S0M7B6-F1
#
_cell.length_a   1.000
_cell.length_b   1.000
_cell.length_c   1.000
_cell.angle_alpha   90.00
_cell.angle_beta   90.00
_cell.angle_gamma   90.00
#
_symmetry.space_group_name_H-M   'P 1'
#
loop_
_entity.id
_entity.type
_entity.pdbx_description
1 polymer ?
#
loop_
_entity_poly.entity_id
_entity_poly.type
_entity_poly.pdbx_seq_one_letter_code
_entity_poly.pdbx_strand_id
1 'polypeptide(L)'
;RGLKEDDPISLEPLRKLRCEPFDLPADESISVWFDAKVLANYLVSTGRFAHPVSRRALSRADCERLDEHVRRHALGPACVAEVFDAQERLQDPGHRVAMLRQEAASILEAFFSGTR
;
A
#
# COMPACT_ATOMS: atom_id res chain seq x y z
N ARG A 1 -14.62 14.54 -23.90
CA ARG A 1 -14.14 13.58 -22.87
C ARG A 1 -12.65 13.84 -22.69
N GLY A 2 -12.29 14.80 -21.83
CA GLY A 2 -10.93 15.29 -21.67
C GLY A 2 -10.16 14.39 -20.72
N LEU A 3 -9.13 13.73 -21.23
CA LEU A 3 -8.04 13.18 -20.42
C LEU A 3 -7.35 14.34 -19.67
N LYS A 4 -6.80 14.09 -18.47
CA LYS A 4 -5.75 14.91 -17.80
C LYS A 4 -6.22 16.01 -16.84
N GLU A 5 -6.88 15.62 -15.76
CA GLU A 5 -6.91 16.42 -14.53
C GLU A 5 -5.72 15.96 -13.65
N ASP A 6 -5.17 16.85 -12.83
CA ASP A 6 -3.90 16.62 -12.13
C ASP A 6 -3.91 15.34 -11.28
N ASP A 7 -2.73 14.79 -11.01
CA ASP A 7 -2.60 13.61 -10.15
C ASP A 7 -3.22 13.89 -8.77
N PRO A 8 -4.20 13.10 -8.30
CA PRO A 8 -4.91 13.42 -7.06
C PRO A 8 -4.06 13.43 -5.79
N ILE A 9 -2.83 12.92 -5.84
CA ILE A 9 -1.92 12.84 -4.68
C ILE A 9 -0.88 13.98 -4.73
N SER A 10 -0.14 14.09 -5.84
CA SER A 10 0.93 15.06 -6.03
C SER A 10 0.47 16.41 -6.57
N LEU A 11 -0.74 16.48 -7.14
CA LEU A 11 -1.30 17.63 -7.85
C LEU A 11 -0.46 18.06 -9.07
N GLU A 12 0.40 17.17 -9.57
CA GLU A 12 1.16 17.40 -10.79
C GLU A 12 0.35 16.98 -12.02
N PRO A 13 0.45 17.71 -13.14
CA PRO A 13 -0.29 17.35 -14.34
C PRO A 13 0.14 15.99 -14.90
N LEU A 14 -0.77 15.02 -14.95
CA LEU A 14 -0.53 13.67 -15.49
C LEU A 14 -0.01 13.67 -16.93
N ARG A 15 -0.31 14.72 -17.70
CA ARG A 15 0.20 14.91 -19.07
C ARG A 15 1.73 15.08 -19.16
N LYS A 16 2.40 15.39 -18.05
CA LYS A 16 3.86 15.55 -17.97
C LYS A 16 4.58 14.24 -17.66
N LEU A 17 3.86 13.17 -17.33
CA LEU A 17 4.46 11.88 -17.03
C LEU A 17 5.19 11.33 -18.25
N ARG A 18 6.33 10.67 -17.99
CA ARG A 18 7.14 10.03 -19.04
C ARG A 18 6.53 8.72 -19.55
N CYS A 19 5.64 8.14 -18.76
CA CYS A 19 4.92 6.91 -19.04
C CYS A 19 3.41 7.17 -18.96
N GLU A 20 2.64 6.17 -19.37
CA GLU A 20 1.19 6.23 -19.24
C GLU A 20 0.77 6.29 -17.75
N PRO A 21 -0.24 7.12 -17.39
CA PRO A 21 -0.78 7.14 -16.04
C PRO A 21 -1.45 5.80 -15.70
N PHE A 22 -1.49 5.48 -14.42
CA PHE A 22 -2.13 4.26 -13.93
C PHE A 22 -3.62 4.48 -13.69
N ASP A 23 -4.46 3.60 -14.25
CA ASP A 23 -5.89 3.57 -13.96
C ASP A 23 -6.18 2.78 -12.70
N LEU A 24 -6.72 3.46 -11.70
CA LEU A 24 -7.30 2.85 -10.52
C LEU A 24 -8.79 3.25 -10.46
N PRO A 25 -9.72 2.34 -10.79
CA PRO A 25 -11.13 2.65 -10.73
C PRO A 25 -11.59 2.93 -9.30
N ALA A 26 -12.30 4.05 -9.12
CA ALA A 26 -12.95 4.42 -7.86
C ALA A 26 -14.19 3.54 -7.60
N ASP A 27 -14.89 3.18 -8.69
CA ASP A 27 -15.99 2.21 -8.76
C ASP A 27 -16.06 1.60 -10.18
N GLU A 28 -17.12 0.84 -10.50
CA GLU A 28 -17.30 0.19 -11.82
C GLU A 28 -17.47 1.16 -12.99
N SER A 29 -17.80 2.43 -12.72
CA SER A 29 -18.16 3.44 -13.71
C SER A 29 -17.19 4.62 -13.78
N ILE A 30 -16.37 4.82 -12.74
CA ILE A 30 -15.49 5.97 -12.56
C ILE A 30 -14.03 5.49 -12.49
N SER A 31 -13.30 5.66 -13.60
CA SER A 31 -11.84 5.56 -13.64
C SER A 31 -11.18 6.82 -13.08
N VAL A 32 -10.16 6.63 -12.23
CA VAL A 32 -9.32 7.72 -11.72
C VAL A 32 -7.87 7.41 -12.06
N TRP A 33 -7.18 8.40 -12.62
CA TRP A 33 -5.83 8.24 -13.13
C TRP A 33 -4.81 8.81 -12.14
N PHE A 34 -3.69 8.11 -11.97
CA PHE A 34 -2.64 8.48 -11.02
C PHE A 34 -1.25 8.40 -11.66
N ASP A 35 -0.31 9.14 -11.10
CA ASP A 35 1.11 8.80 -11.22
C ASP A 35 1.35 7.52 -10.40
N ALA A 36 1.68 6.43 -11.10
CA ALA A 36 1.89 5.11 -10.51
C ALA A 36 2.97 5.12 -9.41
N LYS A 37 4.04 5.90 -9.61
CA LYS A 37 5.14 5.97 -8.63
C LYS A 37 4.69 6.68 -7.36
N VAL A 38 3.97 7.79 -7.52
CA VAL A 38 3.42 8.55 -6.39
C VAL A 38 2.42 7.71 -5.62
N LEU A 39 1.51 7.03 -6.32
CA LEU A 39 0.51 6.14 -5.73
C LEU A 39 1.18 4.99 -4.95
N ALA A 40 2.16 4.30 -5.53
CA ALA A 40 2.87 3.21 -4.87
C ALA A 40 3.55 3.69 -3.57
N ASN A 41 4.27 4.81 -3.64
CA ASN A 41 4.92 5.40 -2.47
C ASN A 41 3.92 5.84 -1.40
N TYR A 42 2.80 6.42 -1.81
CA TYR A 42 1.72 6.81 -0.89
C TYR A 42 1.17 5.61 -0.13
N LEU A 43 0.84 4.51 -0.82
CA LEU A 43 0.28 3.31 -0.21
C LEU A 43 1.27 2.66 0.76
N VAL A 44 2.53 2.51 0.34
CA VAL A 44 3.59 1.90 1.17
C VAL A 44 3.92 2.77 2.38
N SER A 45 4.07 4.09 2.20
CA SER A 45 4.47 4.99 3.31
C SER A 45 3.36 5.19 4.34
N THR A 46 2.10 5.25 3.91
CA THR A 46 0.97 5.43 4.84
C THR A 46 0.48 4.12 5.43
N GLY A 47 0.81 2.97 4.80
CA GLY A 47 0.28 1.66 5.16
C GLY A 47 -1.24 1.56 5.01
N ARG A 48 -1.88 2.50 4.30
CA ARG A 48 -3.33 2.57 4.15
C ARG A 48 -3.73 2.13 2.74
N PHE A 49 -4.14 0.88 2.63
CA PHE A 49 -4.56 0.26 1.36
C PHE A 49 -6.02 0.57 1.02
N ALA A 50 -6.29 1.86 0.82
CA ALA A 50 -7.57 2.37 0.36
C ALA A 50 -7.36 3.34 -0.81
N HIS A 51 -8.32 3.39 -1.72
CA HIS A 51 -8.31 4.30 -2.86
C HIS A 51 -8.21 5.76 -2.38
N PRO A 52 -7.25 6.57 -2.86
CA PRO A 52 -7.02 7.93 -2.34
C PRO A 52 -8.24 8.86 -2.40
N VAL A 53 -9.05 8.74 -3.46
CA VAL A 53 -10.28 9.53 -3.66
C VAL A 53 -11.52 8.89 -3.02
N SER A 54 -11.98 7.72 -3.48
CA SER A 54 -13.23 7.11 -3.01
C SER A 54 -13.13 6.43 -1.65
N ARG A 55 -11.90 6.20 -1.15
CA ARG A 55 -11.62 5.44 0.08
C ARG A 55 -12.11 3.98 0.04
N ARG A 56 -12.45 3.43 -1.14
CA ARG A 56 -12.72 1.99 -1.26
C ARG A 56 -11.50 1.20 -0.82
N ALA A 57 -11.70 0.05 -0.19
CA ALA A 57 -10.59 -0.86 0.10
C ALA A 57 -9.94 -1.30 -1.23
N LEU A 58 -8.61 -1.37 -1.24
CA LEU A 58 -7.87 -1.94 -2.36
C LEU A 58 -7.78 -3.46 -2.18
N SER A 59 -7.89 -4.17 -3.29
CA SER A 59 -7.64 -5.59 -3.32
C SER A 59 -6.14 -5.87 -3.50
N ARG A 60 -5.72 -7.08 -3.16
CA ARG A 60 -4.37 -7.56 -3.48
C ARG A 60 -4.09 -7.50 -4.99
N ALA A 61 -5.09 -7.76 -5.82
CA ALA A 61 -4.98 -7.66 -7.28
C ALA A 61 -4.77 -6.21 -7.78
N ASP A 62 -5.38 -5.22 -7.11
CA ASP A 62 -5.10 -3.80 -7.39
C ASP A 62 -3.62 -3.48 -7.12
N CYS A 63 -3.06 -4.03 -6.02
CA CYS A 63 -1.67 -3.85 -5.63
C CYS A 63 -0.70 -4.52 -6.63
N GLU A 64 -0.98 -5.75 -7.05
CA GLU A 64 -0.17 -6.46 -8.05
C GLU A 64 -0.17 -5.75 -9.41
N ARG A 65 -1.32 -5.22 -9.84
CA ARG A 65 -1.42 -4.41 -11.06
C ARG A 65 -0.56 -3.15 -10.98
N LEU A 66 -0.53 -2.50 -9.82
CA LEU A 66 0.30 -1.33 -9.60
C LEU A 66 1.78 -1.69 -9.63
N ASP A 67 2.18 -2.77 -8.96
CA ASP A 67 3.57 -3.24 -8.95
C ASP A 67 4.06 -3.62 -10.35
N GLU A 68 3.21 -4.30 -11.11
CA GLU A 68 3.44 -4.61 -12.53
C GLU A 68 3.66 -3.35 -13.36
N HIS A 69 2.81 -2.33 -13.17
CA HIS A 69 2.92 -1.06 -13.89
C HIS A 69 4.24 -0.33 -13.57
N VAL A 70 4.57 -0.23 -12.27
CA VAL A 70 5.80 0.40 -11.79
C VAL A 70 7.04 -0.30 -12.35
N ARG A 71 7.04 -1.64 -12.38
CA ARG A 71 8.14 -2.44 -12.91
C ARG A 71 8.27 -2.31 -14.42
N ARG A 72 7.16 -2.39 -15.16
CA ARG A 72 7.14 -2.26 -16.63
C ARG A 72 7.73 -0.94 -17.09
N HIS A 73 7.47 0.14 -16.36
CA HIS A 73 7.92 1.49 -16.67
C HIS A 73 9.21 1.89 -15.92
N ALA A 74 9.87 0.95 -15.23
CA ALA A 74 11.12 1.15 -14.47
C ALA A 74 11.07 2.36 -13.51
N LEU A 75 9.96 2.54 -12.79
CA LEU A 75 9.72 3.72 -11.95
C LEU A 75 10.34 3.64 -10.55
N GLY A 76 10.87 2.48 -10.16
CA GLY A 76 11.49 2.22 -8.86
C GLY A 76 11.13 0.84 -8.29
N PRO A 77 11.37 0.60 -6.99
CA PRO A 77 10.93 -0.62 -6.33
C PRO A 77 9.40 -0.70 -6.29
N ALA A 78 8.87 -1.88 -6.57
CA ALA A 78 7.45 -2.19 -6.58
C ALA A 78 7.18 -3.28 -5.55
N CYS A 79 6.74 -2.88 -4.36
CA CYS A 79 6.48 -3.79 -3.22
C CYS A 79 5.11 -3.52 -2.58
N VAL A 80 4.16 -2.94 -3.32
CA VAL A 80 2.85 -2.57 -2.77
C VAL A 80 2.09 -3.82 -2.32
N ALA A 81 2.10 -4.91 -3.11
CA ALA A 81 1.43 -6.16 -2.76
C ALA A 81 2.08 -6.84 -1.53
N GLU A 82 3.40 -6.78 -1.41
CA GLU A 82 4.11 -7.36 -0.25
C GLU A 82 3.77 -6.60 1.04
N VAL A 83 3.73 -5.27 0.98
CA VAL A 83 3.36 -4.43 2.13
C VAL A 83 1.88 -4.58 2.47
N PHE A 84 1.01 -4.79 1.47
CA PHE A 84 -0.39 -5.13 1.66
C PHE A 84 -0.52 -6.42 2.48
N ASP A 85 0.15 -7.49 2.06
CA ASP A 85 0.14 -8.78 2.74
C ASP A 85 0.69 -8.67 4.18
N ALA A 86 1.77 -7.90 4.37
CA ALA A 86 2.33 -7.65 5.69
C ALA A 86 1.35 -6.90 6.60
N GLN A 87 0.64 -5.90 6.06
CA GLN A 87 -0.37 -5.16 6.80
C GLN A 87 -1.53 -6.07 7.21
N GLU A 88 -2.05 -6.91 6.32
CA GLU A 88 -3.15 -7.84 6.65
C GLU A 88 -2.74 -8.79 7.78
N ARG A 89 -1.50 -9.31 7.75
CA ARG A 89 -0.97 -10.17 8.82
C ARG A 89 -0.87 -9.44 10.16
N LEU A 90 -0.52 -8.16 10.17
CA LEU A 90 -0.49 -7.36 11.39
C LEU A 90 -1.89 -7.06 11.95
N GLN A 91 -2.91 -7.00 11.08
CA GLN A 91 -4.29 -6.80 11.50
C GLN A 91 -4.99 -8.08 11.94
N ASP A 92 -4.49 -9.26 11.56
CA ASP A 92 -4.99 -10.55 12.03
C ASP A 92 -4.94 -10.62 13.57
N PRO A 93 -6.09 -10.75 14.26
CA PRO A 93 -6.15 -10.89 15.70
C PRO A 93 -5.31 -12.07 16.22
N GLY A 94 -5.24 -13.17 15.47
CA GLY A 94 -4.45 -14.34 15.83
C GLY A 94 -2.96 -14.01 15.91
N HIS A 95 -2.44 -13.34 14.89
CA HIS A 95 -1.07 -12.87 14.85
C HIS A 95 -0.75 -11.88 15.97
N ARG A 96 -1.64 -10.91 16.24
CA ARG A 96 -1.46 -9.93 17.32
C ARG A 96 -1.41 -10.59 18.70
N VAL A 97 -2.29 -11.55 18.97
CA VAL A 97 -2.29 -12.31 20.23
C VAL A 97 -1.01 -13.15 20.37
N ALA A 98 -0.54 -13.76 19.29
CA ALA A 98 0.71 -14.53 19.30
C ALA A 98 1.93 -13.63 19.63
N MET A 99 2.02 -12.44 19.02
CA MET A 99 3.08 -11.47 19.32
C MET A 99 3.04 -11.03 20.80
N LEU A 100 1.87 -10.69 21.33
CA LEU A 100 1.72 -10.30 22.74
C LEU A 100 2.13 -11.42 23.70
N ARG A 101 1.80 -12.68 23.37
CA ARG A 101 2.22 -13.84 24.17
C ARG A 101 3.73 -14.03 24.17
N GLN A 102 4.37 -13.85 23.00
CA GLN A 102 5.83 -13.95 22.88
C GLN A 102 6.54 -12.85 23.68
N GLU A 103 6.03 -11.62 23.65
CA GLU A 103 6.54 -10.50 24.43
C GLU A 103 6.34 -10.72 25.94
N ALA A 104 5.17 -11.20 26.37
CA ALA A 104 4.94 -11.55 27.76
C ALA A 104 5.90 -12.66 28.24
N ALA A 105 6.15 -13.68 27.41
CA ALA A 105 7.09 -14.75 27.74
C ALA A 105 8.52 -14.23 27.87
N SER A 106 8.99 -13.34 26.99
CA SER A 106 10.34 -12.78 27.09
C SER A 106 10.53 -11.91 28.34
N ILE A 107 9.50 -11.16 28.73
CA ILE A 107 9.51 -10.37 29.97
C ILE A 107 9.59 -11.29 31.19
N LEU A 108 8.80 -12.37 31.25
CA LEU A 108 8.83 -13.33 32.35
C LEU A 108 10.20 -14.02 32.44
N GLU A 109 10.75 -14.47 31.32
CA GLU A 109 12.10 -15.05 31.27
C GLU A 109 13.18 -14.06 31.77
N ALA A 110 13.10 -12.78 31.39
CA ALA A 110 14.01 -11.76 31.89
C ALA A 110 13.88 -11.54 33.41
N PHE A 111 12.67 -11.56 33.96
CA PHE A 111 12.46 -11.44 35.41
C PHE A 111 13.02 -12.65 36.18
N PHE A 112 12.80 -13.86 35.69
CA PHE A 112 13.20 -15.10 36.38
C PHE A 112 14.67 -15.49 36.16
N SER A 113 15.33 -14.95 35.13
CA SER A 113 16.76 -15.16 34.88
C SER A 113 17.66 -14.20 35.65
N GLY A 114 17.16 -13.03 36.06
CA GLY A 114 17.89 -12.02 36.85
C GLY A 114 17.91 -12.23 38.37
N THR A 115 17.27 -13.28 38.89
CA THR A 115 17.13 -13.54 40.34
C THR A 115 18.16 -14.54 40.90
N ARG A 116 19.32 -14.72 40.25
CA ARG A 116 20.43 -15.56 40.75
C ARG A 116 21.59 -14.74 41.29
#